data_AF-A0A3T0N3S1-F1
#
_entry.id   AF-A0A3T0N3S1-F1
#
_cell.length_a   1.000
_cell.length_b   1.000
_cell.length_c   1.000
_cell.angle_alpha   90.00
_cell.angle_beta   90.00
_cell.angle_gamma   90.00
#
_symmetry.space_group_name_H-M   'P 1'
#
loop_
_entity.id
_entity.type
_entity.pdbx_description
1 polymer ?
#
loop_
_entity_poly.entity_id
_entity_poly.type
_entity_poly.pdbx_seq_one_letter_code
_entity_poly.pdbx_strand_id
1 'polypeptide(L)'
;MSKEWDNILKAQKKLQPQIKKFDSSIAEKQIKKIKLALETAWDAEDVLAAALKKAKEAGLKGKKPADFMADAEFKAALGKLKKEAAQHAKDVKILDAFSKQATPTFKELTKLLATVNKLINEKDKEQVKVQDALTAGHEKVKFSAQSKGKLTPAEIFYGAQLDRVVDRVINKSKDAGKSGPAGDAAKLIELKELTKNSKATKKMATQIEKLCVNAVNKAETNKKAAVQYLKKASELHKKQKEFNTAYLAVKKKNADLIKKSKDKSKILRGIAAILSLHKQSSDLYSAALDEVKELAP
;
A
#
# COMPACT_ATOMS: atom_id res chain seq x y z
N MET A 1 -29.17 41.44 -21.68
CA MET A 1 -28.47 40.15 -21.56
C MET A 1 -29.23 39.11 -22.39
N SER A 2 -28.55 38.13 -22.98
CA SER A 2 -29.22 37.08 -23.76
C SER A 2 -29.99 36.14 -22.84
N LYS A 3 -31.09 35.54 -23.34
CA LYS A 3 -31.89 34.55 -22.62
C LYS A 3 -31.05 33.37 -22.10
N GLU A 4 -29.98 33.03 -22.81
CA GLU A 4 -29.03 31.98 -22.42
C GLU A 4 -28.20 32.38 -21.20
N TRP A 5 -27.76 33.63 -21.13
CA TRP A 5 -26.98 34.13 -19.99
C TRP A 5 -27.83 34.25 -18.72
N ASP A 6 -29.09 34.65 -18.83
CA ASP A 6 -30.04 34.63 -17.71
C ASP A 6 -30.25 33.20 -17.17
N ASN A 7 -30.27 32.20 -18.03
CA ASN A 7 -30.36 30.79 -17.64
C ASN A 7 -29.09 30.31 -16.92
N ILE A 8 -27.90 30.75 -17.36
CA ILE A 8 -26.62 30.47 -16.70
C ILE A 8 -26.61 31.03 -15.27
N LEU A 9 -27.01 32.29 -15.10
CA LEU A 9 -27.09 32.94 -13.78
C LEU A 9 -28.06 32.22 -12.84
N LYS A 10 -29.22 31.80 -13.35
CA LYS A 10 -30.20 30.99 -12.58
C LYS A 10 -29.60 29.63 -12.17
N ALA A 11 -28.94 28.94 -13.09
CA ALA A 11 -28.30 27.64 -12.81
C ALA A 11 -27.16 27.78 -11.79
N GLN A 12 -26.31 28.80 -11.92
CA GLN A 12 -25.25 29.11 -10.97
C GLN A 12 -25.80 29.36 -9.55
N LYS A 13 -26.85 30.19 -9.42
CA LYS A 13 -27.52 30.45 -8.14
C LYS A 13 -28.08 29.18 -7.49
N LYS A 14 -28.64 28.27 -8.30
CA LYS A 14 -29.15 26.97 -7.82
C LYS A 14 -28.04 26.02 -7.35
N LEU A 15 -26.87 26.06 -7.99
CA LEU A 15 -25.72 25.19 -7.67
C LEU A 15 -24.90 25.67 -6.47
N GLN A 16 -24.86 26.98 -6.20
CA GLN A 16 -24.11 27.59 -5.09
C GLN A 16 -24.30 26.88 -3.73
N PRO A 17 -25.54 26.60 -3.26
CA PRO A 17 -25.75 25.87 -2.01
C PRO A 17 -25.22 24.44 -2.03
N GLN A 18 -25.22 23.77 -3.19
CA GLN A 18 -24.70 22.41 -3.33
C GLN A 18 -23.17 22.39 -3.28
N ILE A 19 -22.52 23.35 -3.97
CA ILE A 19 -21.06 23.51 -3.97
C ILE A 19 -20.53 23.66 -2.54
N LYS A 20 -21.24 24.40 -1.68
CA LYS A 20 -20.85 24.62 -0.29
C LYS A 20 -20.82 23.33 0.55
N LYS A 21 -21.58 22.28 0.16
CA LYS A 21 -21.62 20.99 0.88
C LYS A 21 -20.38 20.12 0.63
N PHE A 22 -19.65 20.38 -0.46
CA PHE A 22 -18.53 19.56 -0.88
C PHE A 22 -17.23 20.30 -0.65
N ASP A 23 -16.52 19.93 0.43
CA ASP A 23 -15.20 20.44 0.76
C ASP A 23 -14.16 19.33 0.56
N SER A 24 -13.08 19.64 -0.15
CA SER A 24 -11.96 18.72 -0.36
C SER A 24 -11.36 18.26 0.97
N SER A 25 -11.37 19.11 2.00
CA SER A 25 -10.85 18.78 3.33
C SER A 25 -11.57 17.58 3.98
N ILE A 26 -12.86 17.39 3.69
CA ILE A 26 -13.66 16.25 4.20
C ILE A 26 -13.17 14.95 3.55
N ALA A 27 -13.04 14.94 2.22
CA ALA A 27 -12.54 13.78 1.48
C ALA A 27 -11.09 13.45 1.85
N GLU A 28 -10.21 14.45 1.99
CA GLU A 28 -8.82 14.25 2.40
C GLU A 28 -8.71 13.62 3.80
N LYS A 29 -9.47 14.14 4.77
CA LYS A 29 -9.53 13.57 6.13
C LYS A 29 -10.00 12.13 6.09
N GLN A 30 -11.00 11.83 5.27
CA GLN A 30 -11.52 10.46 5.15
C GLN A 30 -10.53 9.52 4.46
N ILE A 31 -9.81 9.98 3.42
CA ILE A 31 -8.72 9.20 2.79
C ILE A 31 -7.62 8.88 3.81
N LYS A 32 -7.22 9.86 4.64
CA LYS A 32 -6.24 9.63 5.72
C LYS A 32 -6.72 8.58 6.73
N LYS A 33 -8.00 8.61 7.12
CA LYS A 33 -8.61 7.59 8.00
C LYS A 33 -8.57 6.19 7.38
N ILE A 34 -8.90 6.07 6.08
CA ILE A 34 -8.85 4.78 5.36
C ILE A 34 -7.43 4.20 5.39
N LYS A 35 -6.40 5.03 5.13
CA LYS A 35 -5.00 4.60 5.18
C LYS A 35 -4.60 4.11 6.56
N LEU A 36 -4.95 4.85 7.61
CA LEU A 36 -4.65 4.47 8.99
C LEU A 36 -5.39 3.17 9.41
N ALA A 37 -6.66 3.04 9.02
CA ALA A 37 -7.44 1.83 9.28
C ALA A 37 -6.84 0.61 8.54
N LEU A 38 -6.34 0.81 7.31
CA LEU A 38 -5.65 -0.23 6.55
C LEU A 38 -4.36 -0.69 7.23
N GLU A 39 -3.53 0.26 7.68
CA GLU A 39 -2.31 -0.03 8.45
C GLU A 39 -2.62 -0.85 9.71
N THR A 40 -3.64 -0.43 10.46
CA THR A 40 -4.06 -1.12 11.69
C THR A 40 -4.57 -2.54 11.38
N ALA A 41 -5.27 -2.72 10.27
CA ALA A 41 -5.73 -4.03 9.84
C ALA A 41 -4.57 -4.94 9.38
N TRP A 42 -3.55 -4.40 8.72
CA TRP A 42 -2.32 -5.15 8.41
C TRP A 42 -1.56 -5.56 9.67
N ASP A 43 -1.47 -4.69 10.68
CA ASP A 43 -0.86 -5.09 11.96
C ASP A 43 -1.66 -6.19 12.66
N ALA A 44 -3.00 -6.18 12.55
CA ALA A 44 -3.83 -7.28 13.03
C ALA A 44 -3.66 -8.57 12.20
N GLU A 45 -3.43 -8.47 10.90
CA GLU A 45 -3.10 -9.60 10.01
C GLU A 45 -1.80 -10.29 10.47
N ASP A 46 -0.78 -9.51 10.83
CA ASP A 46 0.49 -10.05 11.33
C ASP A 46 0.35 -10.71 12.69
N VAL A 47 -0.48 -10.15 13.58
CA VAL A 47 -0.83 -10.80 14.86
C VAL A 47 -1.55 -12.13 14.62
N LEU A 48 -2.47 -12.18 13.65
CA LEU A 48 -3.13 -13.43 13.25
C LEU A 48 -2.14 -14.45 12.69
N ALA A 49 -1.20 -14.02 11.85
CA ALA A 49 -0.17 -14.90 11.29
C ALA A 49 0.74 -15.47 12.38
N ALA A 50 1.12 -14.66 13.37
CA ALA A 50 1.91 -15.10 14.52
C ALA A 50 1.16 -16.10 15.41
N ALA A 51 -0.12 -15.83 15.72
CA ALA A 51 -0.96 -16.73 16.49
C ALA A 51 -1.18 -18.07 15.76
N LEU A 52 -1.41 -18.04 14.45
CA LEU A 52 -1.51 -19.24 13.62
C LEU A 52 -0.22 -20.07 13.66
N LYS A 53 0.95 -19.41 13.62
CA LYS A 53 2.24 -20.10 13.69
C LYS A 53 2.39 -20.84 15.02
N LYS A 54 2.09 -20.17 16.14
CA LYS A 54 2.12 -20.78 17.48
C LYS A 54 1.14 -21.94 17.59
N ALA A 55 -0.09 -21.78 17.11
CA ALA A 55 -1.09 -22.85 17.13
C ALA A 55 -0.62 -24.09 16.36
N LYS A 56 0.05 -23.89 15.21
CA LYS A 56 0.66 -24.99 14.44
C LYS A 56 1.85 -25.63 15.16
N GLU A 57 2.70 -24.83 15.79
CA GLU A 57 3.81 -25.31 16.62
C GLU A 57 3.31 -26.11 17.84
N ALA A 58 2.12 -25.77 18.37
CA ALA A 58 1.40 -26.52 19.40
C ALA A 58 0.65 -27.77 18.88
N GLY A 59 0.79 -28.10 17.59
CA GLY A 59 0.24 -29.32 17.01
C GLY A 59 -1.12 -29.20 16.33
N LEU A 60 -1.75 -28.01 16.32
CA LEU A 60 -3.01 -27.81 15.60
C LEU A 60 -2.78 -27.90 14.09
N LYS A 61 -3.57 -28.76 13.42
CA LYS A 61 -3.56 -28.94 11.97
C LYS A 61 -4.90 -28.47 11.40
N GLY A 62 -4.85 -27.64 10.37
CA GLY A 62 -6.05 -27.06 9.78
C GLY A 62 -5.77 -26.34 8.48
N LYS A 63 -6.82 -26.16 7.67
CA LYS A 63 -6.81 -25.47 6.37
C LYS A 63 -7.77 -24.28 6.31
N LYS A 64 -8.69 -24.17 7.27
CA LYS A 64 -9.69 -23.09 7.35
C LYS A 64 -9.69 -22.46 8.75
N PRO A 65 -10.23 -21.23 8.93
CA PRO A 65 -10.20 -20.53 10.21
C PRO A 65 -10.84 -21.34 11.34
N ALA A 66 -11.92 -22.05 11.04
CA ALA A 66 -12.68 -22.87 11.99
C ALA A 66 -11.81 -23.91 12.73
N ASP A 67 -10.79 -24.46 12.04
CA ASP A 67 -9.93 -25.50 12.59
C ASP A 67 -9.02 -25.01 13.73
N PHE A 68 -8.83 -23.68 13.83
CA PHE A 68 -7.97 -23.04 14.82
C PHE A 68 -8.75 -22.28 15.90
N MET A 69 -10.09 -22.30 15.86
CA MET A 69 -10.94 -21.51 16.77
C MET A 69 -10.89 -21.96 18.24
N ALA A 70 -10.39 -23.18 18.50
CA ALA A 70 -10.13 -23.66 19.86
C ALA A 70 -8.90 -23.00 20.50
N ASP A 71 -7.97 -22.47 19.70
CA ASP A 71 -6.82 -21.72 20.19
C ASP A 71 -7.24 -20.28 20.56
N ALA A 72 -7.07 -19.92 21.83
CA ALA A 72 -7.54 -18.63 22.36
C ALA A 72 -6.79 -17.44 21.75
N GLU A 73 -5.47 -17.57 21.50
CA GLU A 73 -4.68 -16.51 20.86
C GLU A 73 -5.12 -16.29 19.41
N PHE A 74 -5.33 -17.37 18.66
CA PHE A 74 -5.82 -17.32 17.27
C PHE A 74 -7.22 -16.71 17.20
N LYS A 75 -8.14 -17.15 18.07
CA LYS A 75 -9.51 -16.61 18.14
C LYS A 75 -9.50 -15.12 18.44
N ALA A 76 -8.69 -14.68 19.39
CA ALA A 76 -8.54 -13.26 19.74
C ALA A 76 -7.94 -12.45 18.58
N ALA A 77 -6.88 -12.97 17.94
CA ALA A 77 -6.23 -12.33 16.81
C ALA A 77 -7.17 -12.18 15.60
N LEU A 78 -7.94 -13.22 15.28
CA LEU A 78 -8.93 -13.19 14.21
C LEU A 78 -10.06 -12.21 14.52
N GLY A 79 -10.52 -12.17 15.78
CA GLY A 79 -11.51 -11.19 16.25
C GLY A 79 -11.02 -9.75 16.07
N LYS A 80 -9.76 -9.48 16.43
CA LYS A 80 -9.13 -8.17 16.22
C LYS A 80 -9.08 -7.82 14.74
N LEU A 81 -8.58 -8.72 13.89
CA LEU A 81 -8.51 -8.47 12.44
C LEU A 81 -9.88 -8.17 11.84
N LYS A 82 -10.92 -8.93 12.23
CA LYS A 82 -12.31 -8.68 11.80
C LYS A 82 -12.78 -7.27 12.18
N LYS A 83 -12.50 -6.83 13.41
CA LYS A 83 -12.86 -5.50 13.89
C LYS A 83 -12.17 -4.40 13.07
N GLU A 84 -10.87 -4.50 12.86
CA GLU A 84 -10.10 -3.49 12.11
C GLU A 84 -10.49 -3.45 10.62
N ALA A 85 -10.69 -4.62 10.01
CA ALA A 85 -11.16 -4.73 8.62
C ALA A 85 -12.58 -4.17 8.44
N ALA A 86 -13.47 -4.37 9.42
CA ALA A 86 -14.81 -3.78 9.41
C ALA A 86 -14.76 -2.25 9.51
N GLN A 87 -13.89 -1.70 10.36
CA GLN A 87 -13.68 -0.26 10.46
C GLN A 87 -13.13 0.31 9.14
N HIS A 88 -12.12 -0.32 8.55
CA HIS A 88 -11.64 0.03 7.22
C HIS A 88 -12.77 0.03 6.16
N ALA A 89 -13.57 -1.04 6.10
CA ALA A 89 -14.67 -1.13 5.15
C ALA A 89 -15.74 -0.04 5.38
N LYS A 90 -16.02 0.32 6.64
CA LYS A 90 -16.90 1.43 6.99
C LYS A 90 -16.35 2.76 6.47
N ASP A 91 -15.06 3.02 6.67
CA ASP A 91 -14.43 4.25 6.23
C ASP A 91 -14.41 4.40 4.70
N VAL A 92 -14.21 3.30 3.97
CA VAL A 92 -14.32 3.26 2.50
C VAL A 92 -15.76 3.54 2.05
N LYS A 93 -16.77 2.97 2.72
CA LYS A 93 -18.19 3.22 2.41
C LYS A 93 -18.57 4.69 2.63
N ILE A 94 -18.03 5.33 3.66
CA ILE A 94 -18.26 6.77 3.92
C ILE A 94 -17.71 7.61 2.76
N LEU A 95 -16.48 7.33 2.30
CA LEU A 95 -15.91 8.05 1.16
C LEU A 95 -16.69 7.78 -0.14
N ASP A 96 -17.10 6.53 -0.39
CA ASP A 96 -17.92 6.16 -1.55
C ASP A 96 -19.26 6.92 -1.56
N ALA A 97 -19.93 7.00 -0.41
CA ALA A 97 -21.17 7.76 -0.28
C ALA A 97 -20.96 9.26 -0.54
N PHE A 98 -19.90 9.84 0.03
CA PHE A 98 -19.56 11.25 -0.18
C PHE A 98 -19.26 11.55 -1.67
N SER A 99 -18.45 10.72 -2.31
CA SER A 99 -18.13 10.82 -3.75
C SER A 99 -19.37 10.69 -4.63
N LYS A 100 -20.27 9.74 -4.33
CA LYS A 100 -21.56 9.58 -5.02
C LYS A 100 -22.46 10.80 -4.87
N GLN A 101 -22.52 11.40 -3.69
CA GLN A 101 -23.30 12.63 -3.46
C GLN A 101 -22.74 13.83 -4.23
N ALA A 102 -21.42 13.94 -4.38
CA ALA A 102 -20.77 15.03 -5.11
C ALA A 102 -20.86 14.89 -6.65
N THR A 103 -21.04 13.67 -7.16
CA THR A 103 -20.99 13.37 -8.60
C THR A 103 -22.03 14.13 -9.44
N PRO A 104 -23.32 14.23 -9.05
CA PRO A 104 -24.31 14.99 -9.80
C PRO A 104 -23.95 16.47 -9.94
N THR A 105 -23.58 17.14 -8.84
CA THR A 105 -23.18 18.55 -8.83
C THR A 105 -21.94 18.77 -9.70
N PHE A 106 -20.96 17.86 -9.64
CA PHE A 106 -19.79 17.91 -10.53
C PHE A 106 -20.17 17.82 -12.01
N LYS A 107 -21.08 16.91 -12.39
CA LYS A 107 -21.56 16.79 -13.78
C LYS A 107 -22.31 18.04 -14.24
N GLU A 108 -23.15 18.61 -13.38
CA GLU A 108 -23.89 19.85 -13.70
C GLU A 108 -22.93 21.04 -13.87
N LEU A 109 -21.95 21.21 -12.99
CA LEU A 109 -20.92 22.25 -13.12
C LEU A 109 -20.08 22.07 -14.39
N THR A 110 -19.71 20.83 -14.73
CA THR A 110 -18.95 20.54 -15.95
C THR A 110 -19.72 20.97 -17.20
N LYS A 111 -21.02 20.67 -17.26
CA LYS A 111 -21.88 21.09 -18.38
C LYS A 111 -22.02 22.62 -18.42
N LEU A 112 -22.28 23.26 -17.27
CA LEU A 112 -22.46 24.69 -17.20
C LEU A 112 -21.20 25.47 -17.59
N LEU A 113 -20.02 25.03 -17.14
CA LEU A 113 -18.74 25.61 -17.55
C LEU A 113 -18.48 25.45 -19.05
N ALA A 114 -18.79 24.29 -19.63
CA ALA A 114 -18.65 24.09 -21.07
C ALA A 114 -19.54 25.05 -21.87
N THR A 115 -20.74 25.37 -21.37
CA THR A 115 -21.62 26.38 -21.98
C THR A 115 -21.08 27.79 -21.79
N VAL A 116 -20.65 28.16 -20.58
CA VAL A 116 -20.09 29.49 -20.29
C VAL A 116 -18.85 29.76 -21.15
N ASN A 117 -17.92 28.81 -21.25
CA ASN A 117 -16.71 28.95 -22.05
C ASN A 117 -16.98 29.15 -23.56
N LYS A 118 -18.18 28.76 -24.06
CA LYS A 118 -18.57 29.00 -25.46
C LYS A 118 -19.22 30.36 -25.68
N LEU A 119 -19.86 30.93 -24.65
CA LEU A 119 -20.71 32.11 -24.76
C LEU A 119 -20.09 33.36 -24.12
N ILE A 120 -19.03 33.20 -23.34
CA ILE A 120 -18.41 34.30 -22.60
C ILE A 120 -17.88 35.38 -23.53
N ASN A 121 -18.20 36.63 -23.20
CA ASN A 121 -17.48 37.80 -23.70
C ASN A 121 -16.41 38.18 -22.68
N GLU A 122 -15.14 37.94 -23.00
CA GLU A 122 -13.99 38.21 -22.12
C GLU A 122 -13.84 39.70 -21.75
N LYS A 123 -14.45 40.61 -22.52
CA LYS A 123 -14.48 42.05 -22.20
C LYS A 123 -15.53 42.42 -21.16
N ASP A 124 -16.50 41.54 -20.90
CA ASP A 124 -17.55 41.75 -19.90
C ASP A 124 -17.11 41.22 -18.53
N LYS A 125 -16.80 42.16 -17.63
CA LYS A 125 -16.30 41.85 -16.28
C LYS A 125 -17.27 41.00 -15.45
N GLU A 126 -18.58 41.12 -15.65
CA GLU A 126 -19.54 40.30 -14.89
C GLU A 126 -19.57 38.85 -15.41
N GLN A 127 -19.39 38.66 -16.73
CA GLN A 127 -19.32 37.30 -17.29
C GLN A 127 -18.06 36.56 -16.86
N VAL A 128 -16.92 37.26 -16.83
CA VAL A 128 -15.65 36.73 -16.32
C VAL A 128 -15.79 36.31 -14.85
N LYS A 129 -16.38 37.16 -13.99
CA LYS A 129 -16.63 36.80 -12.58
C LYS A 129 -17.48 35.54 -12.42
N VAL A 130 -18.50 35.36 -13.27
CA VAL A 130 -19.36 34.16 -13.24
C VAL A 130 -18.58 32.92 -13.65
N GLN A 131 -17.76 33.00 -14.70
CA GLN A 131 -16.87 31.92 -15.13
C GLN A 131 -15.88 31.55 -14.03
N ASP A 132 -15.22 32.53 -13.42
CA ASP A 132 -14.26 32.30 -12.32
C ASP A 132 -14.93 31.60 -11.15
N ALA A 133 -16.11 32.07 -10.73
CA ALA A 133 -16.86 31.46 -9.64
C ALA A 133 -17.29 30.01 -9.96
N LEU A 134 -17.70 29.73 -11.20
CA LEU A 134 -18.04 28.38 -11.64
C LEU A 134 -16.81 27.48 -11.71
N THR A 135 -15.67 28.00 -12.15
CA THR A 135 -14.39 27.28 -12.22
C THR A 135 -13.91 26.90 -10.83
N ALA A 136 -13.91 27.86 -9.90
CA ALA A 136 -13.59 27.61 -8.49
C ALA A 136 -14.53 26.58 -7.86
N GLY A 137 -15.84 26.69 -8.14
CA GLY A 137 -16.83 25.71 -7.69
C GLY A 137 -16.61 24.31 -8.28
N HIS A 138 -16.25 24.23 -9.57
CA HIS A 138 -15.96 22.98 -10.24
C HIS A 138 -14.76 22.27 -9.66
N GLU A 139 -13.62 22.94 -9.50
CA GLU A 139 -12.42 22.33 -8.91
C GLU A 139 -12.67 21.87 -7.46
N LYS A 140 -13.43 22.64 -6.69
CA LYS A 140 -13.83 22.26 -5.32
C LYS A 140 -14.65 20.97 -5.29
N VAL A 141 -15.65 20.83 -6.15
CA VAL A 141 -16.53 19.64 -6.18
C VAL A 141 -15.85 18.45 -6.88
N LYS A 142 -14.97 18.70 -7.86
CA LYS A 142 -14.23 17.68 -8.61
C LYS A 142 -13.46 16.74 -7.70
N PHE A 143 -12.69 17.30 -6.75
CA PHE A 143 -11.95 16.47 -5.80
C PHE A 143 -12.90 15.57 -5.00
N SER A 144 -14.00 16.12 -4.49
CA SER A 144 -15.00 15.37 -3.73
C SER A 144 -15.61 14.24 -4.56
N ALA A 145 -16.03 14.53 -5.80
CA ALA A 145 -16.62 13.55 -6.72
C ALA A 145 -15.63 12.45 -7.12
N GLN A 146 -14.35 12.78 -7.31
CA GLN A 146 -13.32 11.83 -7.77
C GLN A 146 -12.51 11.19 -6.63
N SER A 147 -12.79 11.55 -5.38
CA SER A 147 -11.99 11.17 -4.21
C SER A 147 -11.78 9.66 -4.06
N LYS A 148 -12.80 8.83 -4.34
CA LYS A 148 -12.68 7.36 -4.34
C LYS A 148 -11.63 6.86 -5.34
N GLY A 149 -11.53 7.48 -6.51
CA GLY A 149 -10.55 7.13 -7.54
C GLY A 149 -9.11 7.45 -7.17
N LYS A 150 -8.87 8.16 -6.05
CA LYS A 150 -7.53 8.41 -5.50
C LYS A 150 -7.02 7.26 -4.63
N LEU A 151 -7.87 6.30 -4.29
CA LEU A 151 -7.49 5.14 -3.51
C LEU A 151 -6.92 4.03 -4.42
N THR A 152 -5.90 3.35 -3.93
CA THR A 152 -5.35 2.13 -4.51
C THR A 152 -6.33 0.96 -4.33
N PRO A 153 -6.18 -0.14 -5.10
CA PRO A 153 -7.02 -1.32 -4.92
C PRO A 153 -6.99 -1.90 -3.49
N ALA A 154 -5.85 -1.82 -2.79
CA ALA A 154 -5.75 -2.29 -1.41
C ALA A 154 -6.62 -1.45 -0.46
N GLU A 155 -6.55 -0.13 -0.58
CA GLU A 155 -7.35 0.81 0.21
C GLU A 155 -8.85 0.74 -0.10
N ILE A 156 -9.24 0.27 -1.30
CA ILE A 156 -10.66 0.10 -1.65
C ILE A 156 -11.18 -1.25 -1.15
N PHE A 157 -10.43 -2.33 -1.37
CA PHE A 157 -10.99 -3.69 -1.31
C PHE A 157 -10.55 -4.50 -0.10
N TYR A 158 -9.56 -4.08 0.70
CA TYR A 158 -9.02 -4.92 1.79
C TYR A 158 -10.12 -5.44 2.72
N GLY A 159 -10.88 -4.54 3.36
CA GLY A 159 -11.95 -4.94 4.29
C GLY A 159 -13.09 -5.72 3.64
N ALA A 160 -13.39 -5.44 2.36
CA ALA A 160 -14.41 -6.19 1.60
C ALA A 160 -13.95 -7.59 1.18
N GLN A 161 -12.64 -7.85 1.21
CA GLN A 161 -12.02 -9.12 0.83
C GLN A 161 -11.41 -9.83 2.04
N LEU A 162 -11.90 -9.55 3.24
CA LEU A 162 -11.35 -10.07 4.49
C LEU A 162 -11.25 -11.60 4.49
N ASP A 163 -12.26 -12.31 4.01
CA ASP A 163 -12.22 -13.79 3.98
C ASP A 163 -11.04 -14.29 3.13
N ARG A 164 -10.79 -13.67 1.96
CA ARG A 164 -9.63 -13.99 1.13
C ARG A 164 -8.31 -13.64 1.80
N VAL A 165 -8.27 -12.57 2.60
CA VAL A 165 -7.08 -12.20 3.39
C VAL A 165 -6.79 -13.26 4.44
N VAL A 166 -7.81 -13.66 5.21
CA VAL A 166 -7.69 -14.70 6.25
C VAL A 166 -7.28 -16.03 5.63
N ASP A 167 -7.92 -16.45 4.53
CA ASP A 167 -7.57 -17.66 3.81
C ASP A 167 -6.11 -17.62 3.32
N ARG A 168 -5.65 -16.47 2.84
CA ARG A 168 -4.26 -16.28 2.43
C ARG A 168 -3.31 -16.41 3.61
N VAL A 169 -3.63 -15.87 4.78
CA VAL A 169 -2.79 -16.04 5.99
C VAL A 169 -2.67 -17.52 6.36
N ILE A 170 -3.79 -18.24 6.37
CA ILE A 170 -3.82 -19.67 6.73
C ILE A 170 -3.03 -20.52 5.72
N ASN A 171 -3.21 -20.21 4.43
CA ASN A 171 -2.60 -20.95 3.33
C ASN A 171 -1.20 -20.47 2.93
N LYS A 172 -0.73 -19.28 3.37
CA LYS A 172 0.64 -18.77 3.15
C LYS A 172 1.71 -19.74 3.65
N SER A 173 1.37 -20.62 4.59
CA SER A 173 2.25 -21.73 5.01
C SER A 173 2.59 -22.74 3.90
N LYS A 174 1.88 -22.75 2.76
CA LYS A 174 2.23 -23.56 1.58
C LYS A 174 3.24 -22.89 0.65
N ASP A 175 3.35 -21.57 0.68
CA ASP A 175 4.30 -20.81 -0.16
C ASP A 175 5.57 -20.35 0.60
N ALA A 176 5.59 -20.48 1.92
CA ALA A 176 6.78 -20.22 2.74
C ALA A 176 7.98 -21.10 2.36
N GLY A 177 7.77 -22.20 1.63
CA GLY A 177 8.83 -23.04 1.07
C GLY A 177 9.39 -22.59 -0.29
N LYS A 178 8.85 -21.53 -0.92
CA LYS A 178 9.26 -21.10 -2.28
C LYS A 178 10.09 -19.82 -2.34
N SER A 179 10.41 -19.20 -1.19
CA SER A 179 11.19 -17.95 -1.15
C SER A 179 12.69 -18.15 -0.95
N GLY A 180 13.18 -19.38 -0.96
CA GLY A 180 14.62 -19.66 -1.03
C GLY A 180 15.16 -19.48 -2.45
N PRO A 181 16.49 -19.47 -2.63
CA PRO A 181 17.11 -19.52 -3.96
C PRO A 181 16.55 -20.71 -4.75
N ALA A 182 15.93 -20.44 -5.90
CA ALA A 182 15.36 -21.48 -6.75
C ALA A 182 16.48 -22.24 -7.49
N GLY A 183 16.62 -23.54 -7.19
CA GLY A 183 17.51 -24.46 -7.90
C GLY A 183 18.81 -24.80 -7.16
N ASP A 184 19.41 -25.92 -7.56
CA ASP A 184 20.75 -26.36 -7.19
C ASP A 184 21.83 -25.38 -7.70
N ALA A 185 23.05 -25.44 -7.14
CA ALA A 185 24.09 -24.42 -7.36
C ALA A 185 24.42 -24.13 -8.84
N ALA A 186 24.23 -25.11 -9.72
CA ALA A 186 24.39 -24.96 -11.17
C ALA A 186 23.27 -24.11 -11.82
N LYS A 187 22.03 -24.18 -11.31
CA LYS A 187 20.91 -23.36 -11.81
C LYS A 187 20.98 -21.91 -11.36
N LEU A 188 21.64 -21.64 -10.23
CA LEU A 188 21.78 -20.27 -9.71
C LEU A 188 22.65 -19.36 -10.58
N ILE A 189 23.53 -19.92 -11.41
CA ILE A 189 24.32 -19.17 -12.41
C ILE A 189 23.61 -19.00 -13.75
N GLU A 190 22.47 -19.66 -13.97
CA GLU A 190 21.66 -19.45 -15.17
C GLU A 190 21.06 -18.04 -15.13
N LEU A 191 21.16 -17.32 -16.25
CA LEU A 191 20.68 -15.93 -16.34
C LEU A 191 19.19 -15.77 -15.99
N LYS A 192 18.38 -16.79 -16.31
CA LYS A 192 16.94 -16.79 -16.02
C LYS A 192 16.69 -16.76 -14.50
N GLU A 193 17.30 -17.68 -13.75
CA GLU A 193 17.10 -17.73 -12.31
C GLU A 193 17.85 -16.62 -11.58
N LEU A 194 19.01 -16.20 -12.08
CA LEU A 194 19.71 -15.02 -11.58
C LEU A 194 18.85 -13.75 -11.71
N THR A 195 18.17 -13.56 -12.83
CA THR A 195 17.27 -12.42 -13.06
C THR A 195 16.06 -12.47 -12.13
N LYS A 196 15.46 -13.65 -11.97
CA LYS A 196 14.32 -13.87 -11.06
C LYS A 196 14.69 -13.60 -9.61
N ASN A 197 15.82 -14.14 -9.15
CA ASN A 197 16.32 -13.98 -7.79
C ASN A 197 16.78 -12.54 -7.52
N SER A 198 17.38 -11.87 -8.51
CA SER A 198 17.73 -10.43 -8.42
C SER A 198 16.49 -9.55 -8.28
N LYS A 199 15.41 -9.81 -9.05
CA LYS A 199 14.14 -9.10 -8.88
C LYS A 199 13.52 -9.34 -7.50
N ALA A 200 13.58 -10.58 -7.01
CA ALA A 200 13.07 -10.92 -5.68
C ALA A 200 13.84 -10.18 -4.57
N THR A 201 15.18 -10.19 -4.61
CA THR A 201 16.03 -9.49 -3.63
C THR A 201 15.91 -7.98 -3.72
N LYS A 202 15.74 -7.40 -4.92
CA LYS A 202 15.44 -5.96 -5.08
C LYS A 202 14.10 -5.59 -4.45
N LYS A 203 13.06 -6.40 -4.67
CA LYS A 203 11.75 -6.20 -4.05
C LYS A 203 11.83 -6.28 -2.52
N MET A 204 12.59 -7.23 -1.98
CA MET A 204 12.83 -7.33 -0.54
C MET A 204 13.56 -6.10 0.00
N ALA A 205 14.62 -5.63 -0.67
CA ALA A 205 15.37 -4.44 -0.27
C ALA A 205 14.46 -3.19 -0.15
N THR A 206 13.65 -2.92 -1.19
CA THR A 206 12.69 -1.79 -1.16
C THR A 206 11.64 -1.93 -0.05
N GLN A 207 11.24 -3.16 0.29
CA GLN A 207 10.31 -3.39 1.41
C GLN A 207 10.99 -3.16 2.76
N ILE A 208 12.23 -3.64 2.93
CA ILE A 208 13.04 -3.42 4.14
C ILE A 208 13.23 -1.92 4.36
N GLU A 209 13.62 -1.16 3.34
CA GLU A 209 13.78 0.29 3.40
C GLU A 209 12.51 0.99 3.90
N LYS A 210 11.36 0.70 3.28
CA LYS A 210 10.08 1.29 3.71
C LYS A 210 9.72 0.95 5.15
N LEU A 211 9.97 -0.29 5.58
CA LEU A 211 9.70 -0.72 6.95
C LEU A 211 10.64 -0.02 7.94
N CYS A 212 11.91 0.16 7.60
CA CYS A 212 12.89 0.88 8.43
C CYS A 212 12.50 2.36 8.58
N VAL A 213 12.15 3.04 7.48
CA VAL A 213 11.66 4.43 7.51
C VAL A 213 10.39 4.56 8.35
N ASN A 214 9.44 3.65 8.18
CA ASN A 214 8.21 3.66 8.99
C ASN A 214 8.49 3.38 10.47
N ALA A 215 9.49 2.56 10.80
CA ALA A 215 9.88 2.31 12.18
C ALA A 215 10.42 3.58 12.84
N VAL A 216 11.36 4.25 12.20
CA VAL A 216 11.96 5.52 12.67
C VAL A 216 10.88 6.59 12.85
N ASN A 217 10.04 6.81 11.84
CA ASN A 217 8.95 7.80 11.90
C ASN A 217 7.92 7.54 13.01
N LYS A 218 7.81 6.29 13.49
CA LYS A 218 6.90 5.91 14.57
C LYS A 218 7.58 5.78 15.93
N ALA A 219 8.91 5.91 16.02
CA ALA A 219 9.66 5.63 17.24
C ALA A 219 9.20 6.53 18.40
N GLU A 220 9.11 7.85 18.15
CA GLU A 220 8.73 8.85 19.16
C GLU A 220 7.25 8.79 19.57
N THR A 221 6.38 8.43 18.63
CA THR A 221 4.92 8.54 18.84
C THR A 221 4.24 7.21 19.16
N ASN A 222 4.86 6.08 18.79
CA ASN A 222 4.30 4.76 18.98
C ASN A 222 5.39 3.67 18.91
N LYS A 223 6.15 3.52 20.01
CA LYS A 223 7.21 2.50 20.19
C LYS A 223 6.76 1.09 19.79
N LYS A 224 5.52 0.70 20.11
CA LYS A 224 4.99 -0.62 19.77
C LYS A 224 4.87 -0.82 18.26
N ALA A 225 4.37 0.20 17.54
CA ALA A 225 4.31 0.16 16.08
C ALA A 225 5.72 0.17 15.45
N ALA A 226 6.64 0.99 15.97
CA ALA A 226 8.03 1.03 15.51
C ALA A 226 8.72 -0.34 15.61
N VAL A 227 8.60 -0.99 16.77
CA VAL A 227 9.15 -2.35 16.99
C VAL A 227 8.50 -3.38 16.05
N GLN A 228 7.20 -3.25 15.77
CA GLN A 228 6.54 -4.14 14.79
C GLN A 228 7.09 -3.94 13.38
N TYR A 229 7.33 -2.70 12.94
CA TYR A 229 7.96 -2.44 11.65
C TYR A 229 9.38 -3.03 11.56
N LEU A 230 10.20 -2.87 12.60
CA LEU A 230 11.53 -3.49 12.67
C LEU A 230 11.46 -5.01 12.65
N LYS A 231 10.48 -5.62 13.33
CA LYS A 231 10.30 -7.08 13.30
C LYS A 231 10.00 -7.58 11.88
N LYS A 232 9.09 -6.90 11.15
CA LYS A 232 8.79 -7.21 9.74
C LYS A 232 10.03 -7.04 8.85
N ALA A 233 10.80 -5.97 9.06
CA ALA A 233 12.05 -5.73 8.34
C ALA A 233 13.08 -6.85 8.60
N SER A 234 13.20 -7.29 9.87
CA SER A 234 14.08 -8.39 10.28
C SER A 234 13.75 -9.71 9.57
N GLU A 235 12.45 -10.06 9.47
CA GLU A 235 12.01 -11.28 8.79
C GLU A 235 12.34 -11.26 7.28
N LEU A 236 12.16 -10.12 6.62
CA LEU A 236 12.56 -9.94 5.23
C LEU A 236 14.08 -9.96 5.06
N HIS A 237 14.81 -9.34 5.98
CA HIS A 237 16.27 -9.33 5.97
C HIS A 237 16.85 -10.74 6.14
N LYS A 238 16.27 -11.57 7.01
CA LYS A 238 16.63 -13.00 7.14
C LYS A 238 16.45 -13.76 5.84
N LYS A 239 15.33 -13.56 5.13
CA LYS A 239 15.11 -14.17 3.80
C LYS A 239 16.12 -13.66 2.78
N GLN A 240 16.41 -12.36 2.76
CA GLN A 240 17.40 -11.78 1.87
C GLN A 240 18.82 -12.35 2.14
N LYS A 241 19.14 -12.65 3.40
CA LYS A 241 20.39 -13.30 3.82
C LYS A 241 20.55 -14.71 3.25
N GLU A 242 19.45 -15.46 3.06
CA GLU A 242 19.48 -16.78 2.40
C GLU A 242 19.99 -16.66 0.95
N PHE A 243 19.49 -15.67 0.18
CA PHE A 243 19.99 -15.38 -1.16
C PHE A 243 21.46 -14.96 -1.14
N ASN A 244 21.84 -14.06 -0.23
CA ASN A 244 23.23 -13.62 -0.08
C ASN A 244 24.16 -14.81 0.17
N THR A 245 23.78 -15.70 1.10
CA THR A 245 24.57 -16.89 1.45
C THR A 245 24.71 -17.84 0.27
N ALA A 246 23.62 -18.13 -0.43
CA ALA A 246 23.63 -19.01 -1.60
C ALA A 246 24.48 -18.44 -2.74
N TYR A 247 24.36 -17.14 -3.03
CA TYR A 247 25.12 -16.50 -4.11
C TYR A 247 26.60 -16.28 -3.77
N LEU A 248 26.96 -16.09 -2.49
CA LEU A 248 28.34 -16.15 -2.04
C LEU A 248 28.93 -17.56 -2.24
N ALA A 249 28.18 -18.60 -1.89
CA ALA A 249 28.61 -19.98 -2.08
C ALA A 249 28.80 -20.31 -3.56
N VAL A 250 27.86 -19.94 -4.43
CA VAL A 250 27.96 -20.11 -5.88
C VAL A 250 29.16 -19.35 -6.47
N LYS A 251 29.37 -18.10 -6.06
CA LYS A 251 30.52 -17.30 -6.54
C LYS A 251 31.86 -17.97 -6.21
N LYS A 252 31.96 -18.66 -5.07
CA LYS A 252 33.17 -19.37 -4.62
C LYS A 252 33.30 -20.75 -5.26
N LYS A 253 32.26 -21.59 -5.14
CA LYS A 253 32.30 -23.02 -5.52
C LYS A 253 32.16 -23.27 -7.02
N ASN A 254 31.56 -22.33 -7.76
CA ASN A 254 31.32 -22.47 -9.21
C ASN A 254 32.16 -21.47 -10.03
N ALA A 255 33.25 -20.95 -9.46
CA ALA A 255 34.09 -19.94 -10.10
C ALA A 255 34.57 -20.36 -11.50
N ASP A 256 34.98 -21.62 -11.67
CA ASP A 256 35.46 -22.10 -12.97
C ASP A 256 34.35 -22.32 -14.00
N LEU A 257 33.14 -22.72 -13.55
CA LEU A 257 31.95 -22.77 -14.40
C LEU A 257 31.55 -21.37 -14.88
N ILE A 258 31.61 -20.38 -13.99
CA ILE A 258 31.34 -18.97 -14.33
C ILE A 258 32.40 -18.44 -15.31
N LYS A 259 33.68 -18.78 -15.12
CA LYS A 259 34.76 -18.37 -16.04
C LYS A 259 34.57 -18.95 -17.45
N LYS A 260 34.10 -20.20 -17.54
CA LYS A 260 33.86 -20.89 -18.83
C LYS A 260 32.56 -20.47 -19.53
N SER A 261 31.68 -19.73 -18.85
CA SER A 261 30.41 -19.28 -19.43
C SER A 261 30.59 -18.10 -20.40
N LYS A 262 29.89 -18.15 -21.54
CA LYS A 262 29.81 -17.03 -22.50
C LYS A 262 29.16 -15.77 -21.89
N ASP A 263 28.39 -15.93 -20.81
CA ASP A 263 27.70 -14.84 -20.12
C ASP A 263 28.38 -14.43 -18.79
N LYS A 264 29.66 -14.79 -18.57
CA LYS A 264 30.45 -14.50 -17.35
C LYS A 264 30.18 -13.11 -16.77
N SER A 265 30.28 -12.05 -17.59
CA SER A 265 30.12 -10.67 -17.12
C SER A 265 28.70 -10.33 -16.67
N LYS A 266 27.67 -10.96 -17.24
CA LYS A 266 26.27 -10.79 -16.79
C LYS A 266 26.03 -11.56 -15.49
N ILE A 267 26.57 -12.76 -15.38
CA ILE A 267 26.47 -13.60 -14.19
C ILE A 267 27.12 -12.90 -12.98
N LEU A 268 28.36 -12.42 -13.14
CA LEU A 268 29.07 -11.72 -12.07
C LEU A 268 28.35 -10.43 -11.64
N ARG A 269 27.80 -9.66 -12.58
CA ARG A 269 27.01 -8.45 -12.27
C ARG A 269 25.73 -8.78 -11.50
N GLY A 270 24.99 -9.81 -11.92
CA GLY A 270 23.77 -10.21 -11.22
C GLY A 270 24.06 -10.71 -9.80
N ILE A 271 25.13 -11.48 -9.62
CA ILE A 271 25.59 -11.90 -8.29
C ILE A 271 25.96 -10.68 -7.44
N ALA A 272 26.79 -9.77 -7.97
CA ALA A 272 27.21 -8.56 -7.26
C ALA A 272 26.01 -7.69 -6.84
N ALA A 273 25.00 -7.54 -7.70
CA ALA A 273 23.80 -6.79 -7.38
C ALA A 273 23.04 -7.40 -6.19
N ILE A 274 22.89 -8.74 -6.15
CA ILE A 274 22.24 -9.44 -5.03
C ILE A 274 23.00 -9.21 -3.72
N LEU A 275 24.33 -9.35 -3.74
CA LEU A 275 25.18 -9.15 -2.57
C LEU A 275 25.15 -7.69 -2.08
N SER A 276 25.20 -6.74 -3.00
CA SER A 276 25.15 -5.31 -2.69
C SER A 276 23.82 -4.90 -2.06
N LEU A 277 22.71 -5.43 -2.57
CA LEU A 277 21.38 -5.16 -2.01
C LEU A 277 21.24 -5.68 -0.59
N HIS A 278 21.78 -6.87 -0.29
CA HIS A 278 21.80 -7.38 1.08
C HIS A 278 22.63 -6.48 2.00
N LYS A 279 23.83 -6.05 1.58
CA LYS A 279 24.66 -5.14 2.37
C LYS A 279 23.92 -3.83 2.68
N GLN A 280 23.38 -3.16 1.66
CA GLN A 280 22.61 -1.92 1.83
C GLN A 280 21.42 -2.11 2.79
N SER A 281 20.70 -3.22 2.63
CA SER A 281 19.55 -3.52 3.50
C SER A 281 19.98 -3.79 4.95
N SER A 282 21.14 -4.42 5.15
CA SER A 282 21.73 -4.66 6.47
C SER A 282 22.14 -3.35 7.14
N ASP A 283 22.80 -2.46 6.40
CA ASP A 283 23.26 -1.17 6.91
C ASP A 283 22.05 -0.31 7.32
N LEU A 284 21.02 -0.23 6.46
CA LEU A 284 19.76 0.46 6.75
C LEU A 284 19.02 -0.12 7.97
N TYR A 285 18.92 -1.46 8.04
CA TYR A 285 18.24 -2.12 9.14
C TYR A 285 18.96 -1.90 10.48
N SER A 286 20.29 -1.95 10.50
CA SER A 286 21.08 -1.64 11.69
C SER A 286 20.92 -0.19 12.13
N ALA A 287 21.01 0.76 11.20
CA ALA A 287 20.81 2.19 11.49
C ALA A 287 19.42 2.45 12.10
N ALA A 288 18.36 1.90 11.48
CA ALA A 288 17.00 2.05 12.00
C ALA A 288 16.80 1.35 13.35
N LEU A 289 17.51 0.25 13.62
CA LEU A 289 17.49 -0.40 14.93
C LEU A 289 18.08 0.50 16.01
N ASP A 290 19.20 1.16 15.74
CA ASP A 290 19.87 2.01 16.71
C ASP A 290 19.10 3.31 16.92
N GLU A 291 18.61 3.93 15.85
CA GLU A 291 17.78 5.14 15.94
C GLU A 291 16.46 4.90 16.70
N VAL A 292 15.77 3.78 16.47
CA VAL A 292 14.56 3.44 17.25
C VAL A 292 14.88 3.15 18.72
N LYS A 293 16.08 2.67 19.06
CA LYS A 293 16.50 2.51 20.46
C LYS A 293 16.78 3.87 21.12
N GLU A 294 17.41 4.80 20.42
CA GLU A 294 17.76 6.13 20.93
C GLU A 294 16.51 7.02 21.11
N LEU A 295 15.58 6.98 20.16
CA LEU A 295 14.32 7.74 20.20
C LEU A 295 13.28 7.13 21.14
N ALA A 296 13.56 5.97 21.72
CA ALA A 296 12.68 5.32 22.67
C ALA A 296 13.02 5.76 24.10
N PRO A 297 12.15 6.52 24.80
CA PRO A 297 12.28 6.71 26.24
C PRO A 297 12.15 5.38 27.00
#